data_AF-A0A7Y3EXC3-F1
#
_entry.id   AF-A0A7Y3EXC3-F1
#
_cell.length_a   1.000
_cell.length_b   1.000
_cell.length_c   1.000
_cell.angle_alpha   90.00
_cell.angle_beta   90.00
_cell.angle_gamma   90.00
#
_symmetry.space_group_name_H-M   'P 1'
#
loop_
_entity.id
_entity.type
_entity.pdbx_description
1 polymer ?
#
loop_
_entity_poly.entity_id
_entity_poly.type
_entity_poly.pdbx_seq_one_letter_code
_entity_poly.pdbx_strand_id
1 'polypeptide(L)'
;MKWISFPKSATQPDISLLGGKGAALFHLFSSGFSVPDVFVVTTDAYERFVQQSGLREKINLELNRKVFNDMRWEEIWDTALRIHNLFQKTTMPDDLCDEILQAVAERSDNKRLVIRSSAPDEDRAAGSFAGLHESYVNVSGEEAILAAVKNVWSSLWSDRALLYRQELGLDVGSSTMAVVIQELVEGDSSGIVFSRSPNDKSEMIIEAAYGLNQGLIDGDIEPDRWVINRENSDQIRHTPPQSREFQFIRALHSGLKREKLEKEKVAVPPLTDRQIKEVADLGISLENEFDAAQDVEWTVAGDSIYLLQSRPVTAKTDGSDKDKR
;
A
#
# COMPACT_ATOMS: atom_id res chain seq x y z
N MET A 1 22.44 -12.86 5.53
CA MET A 1 21.35 -12.12 4.88
C MET A 1 20.06 -12.83 5.22
N LYS A 2 18.97 -12.11 5.48
CA LYS A 2 17.66 -12.70 5.75
C LYS A 2 16.73 -12.22 4.66
N TRP A 3 16.34 -13.10 3.73
CA TRP A 3 15.47 -12.72 2.62
C TRP A 3 14.04 -12.50 3.11
N ILE A 4 13.63 -13.25 4.12
CA ILE A 4 12.37 -13.07 4.83
C ILE A 4 12.60 -12.42 6.19
N SER A 5 11.80 -11.40 6.49
CA SER A 5 11.73 -10.76 7.79
C SER A 5 10.32 -10.87 8.36
N PHE A 6 10.24 -11.08 9.66
CA PHE A 6 8.99 -11.15 10.42
C PHE A 6 9.00 -10.04 11.49
N PRO A 7 7.81 -9.51 11.86
CA PRO A 7 7.72 -8.58 12.97
C PRO A 7 8.21 -9.25 14.24
N LYS A 8 9.02 -8.53 15.02
CA LYS A 8 9.58 -9.00 16.29
C LYS A 8 9.33 -7.95 17.34
N SER A 9 8.88 -8.39 18.52
CA SER A 9 8.80 -7.50 19.67
C SER A 9 10.20 -6.94 20.02
N ALA A 10 10.25 -5.64 20.31
CA ALA A 10 11.41 -4.91 20.84
C ALA A 10 12.59 -4.58 19.90
N THR A 11 12.47 -4.70 18.58
CA THR A 11 13.53 -4.23 17.65
C THR A 11 13.01 -3.10 16.76
N GLN A 12 13.76 -1.99 16.64
CA GLN A 12 13.40 -0.92 15.71
C GLN A 12 13.48 -1.45 14.27
N PRO A 13 12.43 -1.28 13.44
CA PRO A 13 12.43 -1.79 12.07
C PRO A 13 13.46 -1.07 11.19
N ASP A 14 14.24 -1.84 10.43
CA ASP A 14 15.20 -1.29 9.49
C ASP A 14 14.51 -0.92 8.16
N ILE A 15 14.29 0.38 7.94
CA ILE A 15 13.65 0.90 6.72
C ILE A 15 14.43 0.54 5.45
N SER A 16 15.76 0.46 5.52
CA SER A 16 16.57 0.11 4.35
C SER A 16 16.35 -1.33 3.89
N LEU A 17 15.99 -2.20 4.83
CA LEU A 17 15.71 -3.61 4.59
C LEU A 17 14.23 -3.88 4.27
N LEU A 18 13.33 -3.19 4.97
CA LEU A 18 11.89 -3.47 4.98
C LEU A 18 11.06 -2.53 4.10
N GLY A 19 11.65 -1.42 3.66
CA GLY A 19 10.92 -0.30 3.08
C GLY A 19 10.09 0.47 4.12
N GLY A 20 9.49 1.58 3.69
CA GLY A 20 8.69 2.46 4.55
C GLY A 20 7.45 1.76 5.13
N LYS A 21 6.56 1.26 4.26
CA LYS A 21 5.35 0.50 4.68
C LYS A 21 5.66 -0.73 5.54
N GLY A 22 6.66 -1.54 5.18
CA GLY A 22 7.04 -2.73 5.93
C GLY A 22 7.53 -2.38 7.34
N ALA A 23 8.37 -1.35 7.44
CA ALA A 23 8.83 -0.84 8.73
C ALA A 23 7.66 -0.30 9.58
N ALA A 24 6.75 0.48 8.98
CA ALA A 24 5.57 1.01 9.69
C ALA A 24 4.68 -0.12 10.23
N LEU A 25 4.37 -1.13 9.43
CA LEU A 25 3.55 -2.28 9.86
C LEU A 25 4.22 -3.09 10.98
N PHE A 26 5.54 -3.28 10.92
CA PHE A 26 6.28 -3.99 11.97
C PHE A 26 6.30 -3.21 13.28
N HIS A 27 6.43 -1.88 13.20
CA HIS A 27 6.33 -1.02 14.36
C HIS A 27 4.93 -1.13 14.99
N LEU A 28 3.87 -1.01 14.18
CA LEU A 28 2.48 -1.09 14.64
C LEU A 28 2.14 -2.44 15.26
N PHE A 29 2.58 -3.54 14.66
CA PHE A 29 2.43 -4.88 15.23
C PHE A 29 3.12 -4.97 16.61
N SER A 30 4.32 -4.41 16.71
CA SER A 30 5.11 -4.44 17.96
C SER A 30 4.54 -3.54 19.05
N SER A 31 3.83 -2.47 18.66
CA SER A 31 3.11 -1.56 19.56
C SER A 31 1.73 -2.10 19.99
N GLY A 32 1.35 -3.29 19.51
CA GLY A 32 0.13 -3.99 19.96
C GLY A 32 -1.15 -3.61 19.20
N PHE A 33 -1.03 -2.90 18.08
CA PHE A 33 -2.17 -2.65 17.20
C PHE A 33 -2.63 -3.96 16.51
N SER A 34 -3.93 -4.05 16.23
CA SER A 34 -4.52 -5.18 15.50
C SER A 34 -4.15 -5.09 14.02
N VAL A 35 -2.98 -5.62 13.67
CA VAL A 35 -2.49 -5.70 12.28
C VAL A 35 -2.63 -7.15 11.82
N PRO A 36 -3.20 -7.42 10.62
CA PRO A 36 -3.20 -8.76 10.04
C PRO A 36 -1.80 -9.35 9.97
N ASP A 37 -1.71 -10.68 9.99
CA ASP A 37 -0.42 -11.36 9.96
C ASP A 37 0.40 -10.92 8.74
N VAL A 38 1.65 -10.52 8.99
CA VAL A 38 2.49 -9.85 8.01
C VAL A 38 3.93 -10.31 8.09
N PHE A 39 4.57 -10.40 6.93
CA PHE A 39 6.01 -10.54 6.79
C PHE A 39 6.50 -9.77 5.56
N VAL A 40 7.82 -9.62 5.44
CA VAL A 40 8.44 -8.82 4.38
C VAL A 40 9.49 -9.65 3.65
N VAL A 41 9.36 -9.70 2.32
CA VAL A 41 10.45 -10.07 1.42
C VAL A 41 11.35 -8.86 1.28
N THR A 42 12.55 -8.94 1.82
CA THR A 42 13.43 -7.79 2.05
C THR A 42 14.07 -7.24 0.78
N THR A 43 14.67 -6.05 0.86
CA THR A 43 15.50 -5.50 -0.23
C THR A 43 16.71 -6.38 -0.55
N ASP A 44 17.26 -7.12 0.43
CA ASP A 44 18.31 -8.13 0.20
C ASP A 44 17.85 -9.25 -0.75
N ALA A 45 16.59 -9.67 -0.65
CA ALA A 45 16.00 -10.66 -1.55
C ALA A 45 15.86 -10.12 -2.98
N TYR A 46 15.45 -8.86 -3.12
CA TYR A 46 15.44 -8.16 -4.40
C TYR A 46 16.84 -8.09 -5.01
N GLU A 47 17.84 -7.65 -4.23
CA GLU A 47 19.24 -7.56 -4.67
C GLU A 47 19.77 -8.91 -5.10
N ARG A 48 19.52 -9.96 -4.31
CA ARG A 48 19.86 -11.34 -4.63
C ARG A 48 19.30 -11.76 -5.98
N PHE A 49 18.01 -11.53 -6.21
CA PHE A 49 17.32 -11.88 -7.45
C PHE A 49 17.96 -11.18 -8.65
N VAL A 50 18.16 -9.85 -8.59
CA VAL A 50 18.66 -9.09 -9.74
C VAL A 50 20.14 -9.34 -10.02
N GLN A 51 20.96 -9.58 -9.00
CA GLN A 51 22.40 -9.86 -9.16
C GLN A 51 22.65 -11.26 -9.69
N GLN A 52 22.06 -12.29 -9.09
CA GLN A 52 22.35 -13.68 -9.49
C GLN A 52 21.84 -14.01 -10.90
N SER A 53 20.73 -13.41 -11.31
CA SER A 53 20.14 -13.64 -12.63
C SER A 53 20.80 -12.84 -13.76
N GLY A 54 21.75 -11.97 -13.45
CA GLY A 54 22.32 -11.01 -14.40
C GLY A 54 21.32 -9.96 -14.90
N LEU A 55 20.22 -9.77 -14.16
CA LEU A 55 19.16 -8.82 -14.50
C LEU A 55 19.60 -7.38 -14.19
N ARG A 56 20.40 -7.18 -13.14
CA ARG A 56 20.94 -5.86 -12.77
C ARG A 56 21.72 -5.23 -13.92
N GLU A 57 22.61 -5.98 -14.57
CA GLU A 57 23.41 -5.51 -15.69
C GLU A 57 22.53 -5.15 -16.88
N LYS A 58 21.49 -5.96 -17.17
CA LYS A 58 20.54 -5.69 -18.25
C LYS A 58 19.70 -4.44 -17.98
N ILE A 59 19.23 -4.25 -16.75
CA ILE A 59 18.55 -3.02 -16.33
C ILE A 59 19.46 -1.82 -16.54
N ASN A 60 20.70 -1.90 -16.07
CA ASN A 60 21.68 -0.81 -16.21
C ASN A 60 21.97 -0.51 -17.69
N LEU A 61 22.08 -1.53 -18.55
CA LEU A 61 22.23 -1.33 -19.99
C LEU A 61 21.04 -0.57 -20.59
N GLU A 62 19.82 -0.89 -20.19
CA GLU A 62 18.61 -0.20 -20.68
C GLU A 62 18.54 1.27 -20.19
N LEU A 63 18.87 1.53 -18.92
CA LEU A 63 18.88 2.88 -18.35
C LEU A 63 19.98 3.77 -18.94
N ASN A 64 21.12 3.19 -19.33
CA ASN A 64 22.29 3.93 -19.83
C ASN A 64 22.37 4.02 -21.36
N ARG A 65 21.31 3.65 -22.10
CA ARG A 65 21.28 3.83 -23.57
C ARG A 65 21.38 5.30 -23.97
N LYS A 66 20.97 6.18 -23.07
CA LYS A 66 21.03 7.65 -23.16
C LYS A 66 21.21 8.18 -21.73
N VAL A 67 21.66 9.42 -21.59
CA VAL A 67 21.63 10.12 -20.31
C VAL A 67 20.17 10.14 -19.83
N PHE A 68 19.92 9.53 -18.66
CA PHE A 68 18.56 9.30 -18.15
C PHE A 68 17.76 10.61 -18.05
N ASN A 69 18.38 11.69 -17.56
CA ASN A 69 17.75 13.01 -17.43
C ASN A 69 17.43 13.70 -18.77
N ASP A 70 17.99 13.21 -19.88
CA ASP A 70 17.72 13.73 -21.22
C ASP A 70 16.68 12.87 -21.97
N MET A 71 16.21 11.77 -21.38
CA MET A 71 15.20 10.91 -21.97
C MET A 71 13.84 11.61 -21.97
N ARG A 72 13.16 11.57 -23.11
CA ARG A 72 11.76 11.99 -23.25
C ARG A 72 10.83 10.91 -22.70
N TRP A 73 9.57 11.26 -22.44
CA TRP A 73 8.59 10.34 -21.87
C TRP A 73 8.40 9.06 -22.73
N GLU A 74 8.46 9.16 -24.06
CA GLU A 74 8.37 7.99 -24.94
C GLU A 74 9.55 7.04 -24.77
N GLU A 75 10.75 7.59 -24.58
CA GLU A 75 11.99 6.82 -24.37
C GLU A 75 12.00 6.14 -23.00
N ILE A 76 11.42 6.79 -21.99
CA ILE A 76 11.25 6.25 -20.64
C ILE A 76 10.23 5.11 -20.67
N TRP A 77 9.09 5.31 -21.33
CA TRP A 77 8.09 4.24 -21.52
C TRP A 77 8.73 3.01 -22.16
N ASP A 78 9.44 3.21 -23.26
CA ASP A 78 10.12 2.14 -23.99
C ASP A 78 11.13 1.39 -23.11
N THR A 79 11.86 2.12 -22.27
CA THR A 79 12.83 1.58 -21.32
C THR A 79 12.15 0.78 -20.22
N ALA A 80 11.09 1.33 -19.62
CA ALA A 80 10.26 0.66 -18.62
C ALA A 80 9.68 -0.66 -19.17
N LEU A 81 9.13 -0.64 -20.38
CA LEU A 81 8.55 -1.82 -21.02
C LEU A 81 9.61 -2.90 -21.28
N ARG A 82 10.81 -2.53 -21.73
CA ARG A 82 11.92 -3.48 -21.90
C ARG A 82 12.34 -4.09 -20.57
N ILE A 83 12.54 -3.27 -19.54
CA ILE A 83 12.88 -3.74 -18.19
C ILE A 83 11.79 -4.68 -17.64
N HIS A 84 10.52 -4.30 -17.77
CA HIS A 84 9.41 -5.14 -17.35
C HIS A 84 9.44 -6.53 -18.01
N ASN A 85 9.67 -6.58 -19.32
CA ASN A 85 9.81 -7.85 -20.05
C ASN A 85 11.02 -8.68 -19.60
N LEU A 86 12.11 -8.04 -19.17
CA LEU A 86 13.25 -8.73 -18.58
C LEU A 86 12.88 -9.39 -17.26
N PHE A 87 12.13 -8.72 -16.38
CA PHE A 87 11.61 -9.33 -15.15
C PHE A 87 10.74 -10.56 -15.46
N GLN A 88 9.82 -10.47 -16.42
CA GLN A 88 8.95 -11.59 -16.77
C GLN A 88 9.74 -12.83 -17.23
N LYS A 89 10.74 -12.62 -18.09
CA LYS A 89 11.58 -13.70 -18.64
C LYS A 89 12.60 -14.28 -17.65
N THR A 90 12.89 -13.58 -16.55
CA THR A 90 13.92 -13.99 -15.60
C THR A 90 13.33 -14.93 -14.56
N THR A 91 13.87 -16.14 -14.47
CA THR A 91 13.46 -17.12 -13.44
C THR A 91 13.98 -16.70 -12.07
N MET A 92 13.13 -16.79 -11.05
CA MET A 92 13.54 -16.58 -9.67
C MET A 92 14.33 -17.81 -9.19
N PRO A 93 15.47 -17.65 -8.50
CA PRO A 93 16.22 -18.75 -7.93
C PRO A 93 15.34 -19.65 -7.01
N ASP A 94 15.49 -20.96 -7.13
CA ASP A 94 14.65 -21.94 -6.41
C ASP A 94 14.75 -21.78 -4.89
N ASP A 95 15.94 -21.49 -4.36
CA ASP A 95 16.18 -21.22 -2.94
C ASP A 95 15.36 -20.02 -2.42
N LEU A 96 15.24 -18.97 -3.23
CA LEU A 96 14.45 -17.80 -2.90
C LEU A 96 12.94 -18.07 -3.02
N CYS A 97 12.52 -18.84 -4.03
CA CYS A 97 11.12 -19.31 -4.15
C CYS A 97 10.71 -20.10 -2.91
N ASP A 98 11.52 -21.07 -2.52
CA ASP A 98 11.26 -21.96 -1.39
C ASP A 98 11.16 -21.17 -0.08
N GLU A 99 12.06 -20.21 0.17
CA GLU A 99 12.01 -19.40 1.38
C GLU A 99 10.74 -18.52 1.47
N ILE A 100 10.31 -17.93 0.34
CA ILE A 100 9.06 -17.15 0.28
C ILE A 100 7.85 -18.06 0.52
N LEU A 101 7.77 -19.20 -0.15
CA LEU A 101 6.64 -20.11 -0.03
C LEU A 101 6.56 -20.78 1.34
N GLN A 102 7.70 -21.10 1.95
CA GLN A 102 7.76 -21.60 3.32
C GLN A 102 7.20 -20.56 4.29
N ALA A 103 7.60 -19.28 4.16
CA ALA A 103 7.08 -18.20 5.01
C ALA A 103 5.56 -18.01 4.88
N VAL A 104 5.01 -18.19 3.67
CA VAL A 104 3.56 -18.19 3.44
C VAL A 104 2.88 -19.38 4.13
N ALA A 105 3.44 -20.58 4.00
CA ALA A 105 2.87 -21.80 4.55
C ALA A 105 2.84 -21.80 6.08
N GLU A 106 3.83 -21.18 6.73
CA GLU A 106 3.92 -21.07 8.20
C GLU A 106 2.86 -20.14 8.81
N ARG A 107 2.25 -19.24 8.04
CA ARG A 107 1.40 -18.16 8.58
C ARG A 107 -0.05 -18.16 8.11
N SER A 108 -0.46 -19.06 7.22
CA SER A 108 -1.84 -19.06 6.76
C SER A 108 -2.36 -20.43 6.35
N ASP A 109 -3.38 -20.91 7.06
CA ASP A 109 -4.18 -22.06 6.63
C ASP A 109 -5.01 -21.74 5.37
N ASN A 110 -5.35 -20.44 5.15
CA ASN A 110 -6.35 -20.01 4.17
C ASN A 110 -5.79 -19.30 2.91
N LYS A 111 -4.46 -19.23 2.75
CA LYS A 111 -3.73 -18.93 1.49
C LYS A 111 -4.14 -17.67 0.69
N ARG A 112 -4.86 -16.69 1.27
CA ARG A 112 -5.22 -15.42 0.61
C ARG A 112 -4.39 -14.27 1.17
N LEU A 113 -3.67 -13.61 0.30
CA LEU A 113 -2.67 -12.62 0.65
C LEU A 113 -2.89 -11.30 -0.07
N VAL A 114 -2.38 -10.24 0.54
CA VAL A 114 -2.16 -8.93 -0.05
C VAL A 114 -0.65 -8.72 -0.18
N ILE A 115 -0.19 -8.45 -1.40
CA ILE A 115 1.23 -8.32 -1.75
C ILE A 115 1.45 -6.88 -2.20
N ARG A 116 2.18 -6.10 -1.39
CA ARG A 116 2.36 -4.65 -1.60
C ARG A 116 3.82 -4.28 -1.74
N SER A 117 4.09 -3.28 -2.58
CA SER A 117 5.37 -2.58 -2.64
C SER A 117 5.70 -1.88 -1.33
N SER A 118 6.97 -1.94 -0.93
CA SER A 118 7.53 -1.10 0.13
C SER A 118 8.95 -0.67 -0.23
N ALA A 119 9.09 0.52 -0.81
CA ALA A 119 10.42 1.06 -1.14
C ALA A 119 11.02 1.82 0.06
N PRO A 120 12.34 1.80 0.28
CA PRO A 120 12.98 2.60 1.33
C PRO A 120 12.79 4.11 1.15
N ASP A 121 12.66 4.56 -0.09
CA ASP A 121 12.52 5.98 -0.43
C ASP A 121 11.05 6.44 -0.54
N GLU A 122 10.08 5.53 -0.39
CA GLU A 122 8.65 5.78 -0.61
C GLU A 122 8.08 6.91 0.28
N ASP A 123 8.63 7.04 1.48
CA ASP A 123 8.20 7.98 2.51
C ASP A 123 9.26 9.06 2.83
N ARG A 124 10.41 9.06 2.13
CA ARG A 124 11.54 9.99 2.38
C ARG A 124 11.48 11.27 1.55
N ALA A 125 10.78 11.27 0.42
CA ALA A 125 10.67 12.44 -0.45
C ALA A 125 9.53 13.37 0.00
N ALA A 126 9.68 14.68 -0.26
CA ALA A 126 8.67 15.70 0.05
C ALA A 126 7.32 15.51 -0.67
N GLY A 127 7.22 14.52 -1.56
CA GLY A 127 5.96 13.92 -2.00
C GLY A 127 6.00 12.43 -1.67
N SER A 128 4.98 11.93 -1.00
CA SER A 128 4.77 10.49 -0.88
C SER A 128 4.65 9.89 -2.27
N PHE A 129 5.29 8.74 -2.47
CA PHE A 129 5.21 7.93 -3.70
C PHE A 129 3.83 7.25 -3.85
N ALA A 130 2.77 7.86 -3.31
CA ALA A 130 1.44 7.30 -3.19
C ALA A 130 0.90 6.83 -4.55
N GLY A 131 0.58 5.54 -4.64
CA GLY A 131 0.01 4.94 -5.85
C GLY A 131 0.99 4.77 -7.02
N LEU A 132 2.30 4.94 -6.81
CA LEU A 132 3.29 4.78 -7.88
C LEU A 132 3.58 3.31 -8.21
N HIS A 133 3.62 2.48 -7.18
CA HIS A 133 4.06 1.10 -7.27
C HIS A 133 2.88 0.13 -7.12
N GLU A 134 3.04 -1.06 -7.69
CA GLU A 134 1.97 -2.05 -7.76
C GLU A 134 1.65 -2.62 -6.37
N SER A 135 0.39 -3.05 -6.22
CA SER A 135 -0.12 -3.80 -5.07
C SER A 135 -1.18 -4.77 -5.58
N TYR A 136 -1.15 -6.00 -5.07
CA TYR A 136 -2.07 -7.07 -5.47
C TYR A 136 -2.87 -7.55 -4.27
N VAL A 137 -4.19 -7.56 -4.40
CA VAL A 137 -5.13 -7.99 -3.36
C VAL A 137 -5.76 -9.32 -3.74
N ASN A 138 -5.98 -10.19 -2.74
CA ASN A 138 -6.56 -11.52 -2.91
C ASN A 138 -5.75 -12.44 -3.83
N VAL A 139 -4.44 -12.54 -3.54
CA VAL A 139 -3.52 -13.44 -4.22
C VAL A 139 -3.50 -14.78 -3.50
N SER A 140 -3.64 -15.87 -4.24
CA SER A 140 -3.62 -17.24 -3.71
C SER A 140 -2.97 -18.20 -4.69
N GLY A 141 -2.21 -19.17 -4.15
CA GLY A 141 -1.49 -20.16 -4.94
C GLY A 141 -0.03 -19.75 -5.19
N GLU A 142 0.86 -20.73 -5.15
CA GLU A 142 2.31 -20.52 -5.13
C GLU A 142 2.80 -19.73 -6.36
N GLU A 143 2.37 -20.14 -7.56
CA GLU A 143 2.71 -19.45 -8.81
C GLU A 143 2.25 -17.99 -8.83
N ALA A 144 1.02 -17.72 -8.36
CA ALA A 144 0.46 -16.38 -8.33
C ALA A 144 1.18 -15.47 -7.32
N ILE A 145 1.57 -16.02 -6.17
CA ILE A 145 2.34 -15.31 -5.15
C ILE A 145 3.71 -14.90 -5.70
N LEU A 146 4.46 -15.84 -6.28
CA LEU A 146 5.78 -15.56 -6.84
C LEU A 146 5.70 -14.58 -8.02
N ALA A 147 4.67 -14.70 -8.87
CA ALA A 147 4.42 -13.76 -9.94
C ALA A 147 4.11 -12.35 -9.42
N ALA A 148 3.27 -12.23 -8.40
CA ALA A 148 2.94 -10.94 -7.78
C ALA A 148 4.19 -10.27 -7.15
N VAL A 149 5.04 -11.03 -6.44
CA VAL A 149 6.32 -10.52 -5.91
C VAL A 149 7.20 -9.98 -7.03
N LYS A 150 7.37 -10.74 -8.13
CA LYS A 150 8.14 -10.28 -9.30
C LYS A 150 7.53 -9.04 -9.94
N ASN A 151 6.20 -8.96 -10.03
CA ASN A 151 5.52 -7.79 -10.61
C ASN A 151 5.69 -6.55 -9.74
N VAL A 152 5.62 -6.69 -8.40
CA VAL A 152 5.93 -5.61 -7.47
C VAL A 152 7.36 -5.11 -7.65
N TRP A 153 8.35 -6.00 -7.75
CA TRP A 153 9.73 -5.61 -8.05
C TRP A 153 9.88 -4.93 -9.42
N SER A 154 9.18 -5.44 -10.43
CA SER A 154 9.16 -4.86 -11.77
C SER A 154 8.55 -3.45 -11.77
N SER A 155 7.56 -3.18 -10.92
CA SER A 155 6.90 -1.87 -10.79
C SER A 155 7.81 -0.74 -10.30
N LEU A 156 8.97 -1.09 -9.73
CA LEU A 156 10.03 -0.13 -9.40
C LEU A 156 10.49 0.64 -10.66
N TRP A 157 10.39 -0.01 -11.82
CA TRP A 157 10.85 0.43 -13.13
C TRP A 157 9.70 0.80 -14.08
N SER A 158 8.50 1.03 -13.57
CA SER A 158 7.38 1.52 -14.39
C SER A 158 7.71 2.88 -15.00
N ASP A 159 7.07 3.22 -16.11
CA ASP A 159 7.22 4.51 -16.78
C ASP A 159 6.94 5.67 -15.81
N ARG A 160 5.85 5.58 -15.04
CA ARG A 160 5.51 6.55 -13.99
C ARG A 160 6.61 6.64 -12.94
N ALA A 161 7.17 5.50 -12.52
CA ALA A 161 8.19 5.46 -11.49
C ALA A 161 9.55 6.00 -11.94
N LEU A 162 9.90 5.77 -13.20
CA LEU A 162 11.07 6.35 -13.82
C LEU A 162 10.91 7.86 -14.01
N LEU A 163 9.77 8.31 -14.55
CA LEU A 163 9.47 9.74 -14.71
C LEU A 163 9.54 10.49 -13.38
N TYR A 164 8.90 9.96 -12.34
CA TYR A 164 8.92 10.58 -11.02
C TYR A 164 10.33 10.73 -10.45
N ARG A 165 11.17 9.69 -10.58
CA ARG A 165 12.58 9.77 -10.15
C ARG A 165 13.40 10.74 -11.00
N GLN A 166 13.11 10.84 -12.31
CA GLN A 166 13.73 11.80 -13.21
C GLN A 166 13.40 13.24 -12.78
N GLU A 167 12.14 13.53 -12.49
CA GLU A 167 11.67 14.86 -12.04
C GLU A 167 12.33 15.30 -10.72
N LEU A 168 12.53 14.36 -9.80
CA LEU A 168 13.16 14.63 -8.51
C LEU A 168 14.70 14.53 -8.54
N GLY A 169 15.30 14.15 -9.67
CA GLY A 169 16.75 13.95 -9.79
C GLY A 169 17.30 12.84 -8.88
N LEU A 170 16.48 11.82 -8.61
CA LEU A 170 16.87 10.68 -7.77
C LEU A 170 17.72 9.67 -8.56
N ASP A 171 18.63 8.99 -7.87
CA ASP A 171 19.41 7.91 -8.47
C ASP A 171 18.51 6.68 -8.71
N VAL A 172 18.24 6.41 -9.98
CA VAL A 172 17.43 5.26 -10.40
C VAL A 172 18.21 3.95 -10.27
N GLY A 173 19.54 3.98 -10.44
CA GLY A 173 20.37 2.78 -10.54
C GLY A 173 20.48 2.00 -9.24
N SER A 174 20.41 2.68 -8.10
CA SER A 174 20.44 2.10 -6.75
C SER A 174 19.06 1.82 -6.15
N SER A 175 17.99 1.98 -6.93
CA SER A 175 16.63 1.70 -6.46
C SER A 175 16.47 0.25 -6.03
N THR A 176 15.85 0.05 -4.86
CA THR A 176 15.51 -1.26 -4.29
C THR A 176 14.07 -1.29 -3.80
N MET A 177 13.51 -2.49 -3.66
CA MET A 177 12.11 -2.68 -3.28
C MET A 177 11.98 -3.89 -2.35
N ALA A 178 11.47 -3.66 -1.14
CA ALA A 178 10.94 -4.73 -0.32
C ALA A 178 9.47 -5.00 -0.73
N VAL A 179 8.97 -6.18 -0.40
CA VAL A 179 7.58 -6.59 -0.66
C VAL A 179 6.94 -7.02 0.64
N VAL A 180 5.90 -6.29 1.03
CA VAL A 180 5.05 -6.65 2.17
C VAL A 180 4.09 -7.74 1.72
N ILE A 181 4.08 -8.85 2.44
CA ILE A 181 3.11 -9.93 2.26
C ILE A 181 2.29 -10.00 3.55
N GLN A 182 1.00 -9.67 3.42
CA GLN A 182 0.06 -9.57 4.52
C GLN A 182 -1.14 -10.50 4.28
N GLU A 183 -1.68 -11.07 5.34
CA GLU A 183 -2.94 -11.81 5.30
C GLU A 183 -4.08 -10.90 4.80
N LEU A 184 -4.92 -11.42 3.91
CA LEU A 184 -6.15 -10.75 3.53
C LEU A 184 -7.21 -10.97 4.61
N VAL A 185 -7.60 -9.89 5.29
CA VAL A 185 -8.79 -9.88 6.14
C VAL A 185 -9.99 -9.40 5.33
N GLU A 186 -10.97 -10.29 5.14
CA GLU A 186 -12.24 -9.96 4.51
C GLU A 186 -13.17 -9.27 5.50
N GLY A 187 -13.20 -7.93 5.45
CA GLY A 187 -14.11 -7.14 6.26
C GLY A 187 -15.48 -6.91 5.64
N ASP A 188 -16.47 -6.68 6.51
CA ASP A 188 -17.83 -6.26 6.18
C ASP A 188 -17.84 -4.82 5.63
N SER A 189 -16.97 -3.97 6.18
CA SER A 189 -16.71 -2.60 5.74
C SER A 189 -15.24 -2.26 5.88
N SER A 190 -14.75 -1.38 5.02
CA SER A 190 -13.37 -0.90 5.04
C SER A 190 -13.32 0.58 4.72
N GLY A 191 -12.22 1.21 5.06
CA GLY A 191 -12.13 2.65 4.93
C GLY A 191 -10.76 3.23 5.15
N ILE A 192 -10.77 4.55 5.13
CA ILE A 192 -9.62 5.40 5.37
C ILE A 192 -9.98 6.37 6.50
N VAL A 193 -9.07 6.60 7.44
CA VAL A 193 -9.17 7.71 8.39
C VAL A 193 -7.97 8.63 8.27
N PHE A 194 -8.23 9.91 8.07
CA PHE A 194 -7.25 10.98 8.20
C PHE A 194 -7.36 11.56 9.61
N SER A 195 -6.36 11.32 10.46
CA SER A 195 -6.35 11.80 11.86
C SER A 195 -6.44 13.32 11.95
N ARG A 196 -5.91 14.01 10.92
CA ARG A 196 -6.13 15.43 10.63
C ARG A 196 -6.49 15.59 9.16
N SER A 197 -7.57 16.30 8.86
CA SER A 197 -7.94 16.64 7.49
C SER A 197 -6.81 17.44 6.83
N PRO A 198 -6.44 17.12 5.58
CA PRO A 198 -5.48 17.90 4.82
C PRO A 198 -5.90 19.36 4.63
N ASN A 199 -7.21 19.64 4.63
CA ASN A 199 -7.79 20.96 4.39
C ASN A 199 -8.04 21.74 5.69
N ASP A 200 -8.36 21.05 6.79
CA ASP A 200 -8.61 21.66 8.10
C ASP A 200 -8.08 20.77 9.23
N LYS A 201 -6.99 21.18 9.87
CA LYS A 201 -6.33 20.37 10.92
C LYS A 201 -7.16 20.20 12.20
N SER A 202 -8.24 20.98 12.36
CA SER A 202 -9.20 20.86 13.47
C SER A 202 -10.21 19.73 13.25
N GLU A 203 -10.28 19.19 12.04
CA GLU A 203 -11.19 18.11 11.67
C GLU A 203 -10.45 16.79 11.47
N MET A 204 -11.12 15.68 11.81
CA MET A 204 -10.78 14.32 11.39
C MET A 204 -11.78 13.88 10.31
N ILE A 205 -11.31 13.11 9.34
CA ILE A 205 -12.15 12.58 8.26
C ILE A 205 -12.10 11.05 8.31
N ILE A 206 -13.26 10.43 8.37
CA ILE A 206 -13.44 8.99 8.18
C ILE A 206 -14.21 8.78 6.88
N GLU A 207 -13.68 7.94 6.00
CA GLU A 207 -14.34 7.49 4.78
C GLU A 207 -14.51 5.98 4.87
N ALA A 208 -15.69 5.47 4.53
CA ALA A 208 -15.92 4.03 4.53
C ALA A 208 -16.86 3.59 3.41
N ALA A 209 -16.67 2.34 2.99
CA ALA A 209 -17.55 1.62 2.09
C ALA A 209 -17.72 0.18 2.58
N TYR A 210 -18.73 -0.50 2.04
CA TYR A 210 -18.90 -1.93 2.27
C TYR A 210 -17.81 -2.74 1.53
N GLY A 211 -17.44 -3.89 2.09
CA GLY A 211 -16.46 -4.81 1.51
C GLY A 211 -15.00 -4.32 1.62
N LEU A 212 -14.16 -4.74 0.68
CA LEU A 212 -12.71 -4.47 0.69
C LEU A 212 -12.38 -3.01 0.36
N ASN A 213 -11.33 -2.48 0.99
CA ASN A 213 -10.86 -1.10 0.83
C ASN A 213 -10.47 -0.73 -0.62
N GLN A 214 -10.19 -1.72 -1.47
CA GLN A 214 -9.71 -1.53 -2.84
C GLN A 214 -10.59 -0.59 -3.67
N GLY A 215 -11.92 -0.66 -3.52
CA GLY A 215 -12.83 0.21 -4.28
C GLY A 215 -12.72 1.69 -3.93
N LEU A 216 -12.28 2.02 -2.71
CA LEU A 216 -11.99 3.40 -2.29
C LEU A 216 -10.64 3.87 -2.83
N ILE A 217 -9.63 3.00 -2.75
CA ILE A 217 -8.27 3.28 -3.25
C ILE A 217 -8.27 3.53 -4.76
N ASP A 218 -9.04 2.75 -5.52
CA ASP A 218 -9.16 2.89 -6.97
C ASP A 218 -10.03 4.08 -7.39
N GLY A 219 -10.78 4.69 -6.47
CA GLY A 219 -11.74 5.76 -6.76
C GLY A 219 -13.03 5.29 -7.45
N ASP A 220 -13.27 3.98 -7.47
CA ASP A 220 -14.41 3.35 -8.14
C ASP A 220 -15.72 3.36 -7.31
N ILE A 221 -15.56 3.56 -6.00
CA ILE A 221 -16.64 3.59 -5.01
C ILE A 221 -16.61 4.94 -4.29
N GLU A 222 -17.76 5.62 -4.29
CA GLU A 222 -17.94 6.84 -3.51
C GLU A 222 -18.23 6.44 -2.05
N PRO A 223 -17.42 6.90 -1.07
CA PRO A 223 -17.58 6.51 0.32
C PRO A 223 -18.73 7.26 1.02
N ASP A 224 -19.20 6.66 2.11
CA ASP A 224 -19.77 7.43 3.20
C ASP A 224 -18.66 8.21 3.92
N ARG A 225 -18.88 9.51 4.13
CA ARG A 225 -17.90 10.41 4.75
C ARG A 225 -18.43 10.95 6.07
N TRP A 226 -17.63 10.84 7.12
CA TRP A 226 -17.84 11.49 8.41
C TRP A 226 -16.74 12.49 8.67
N VAL A 227 -17.13 13.70 9.05
CA VAL A 227 -16.22 14.76 9.48
C VAL A 227 -16.46 14.99 10.96
N ILE A 228 -15.41 14.83 11.76
CA ILE A 228 -15.47 14.88 13.22
C ILE A 228 -14.64 16.07 13.70
N ASN A 229 -15.23 16.93 14.52
CA ASN A 229 -14.48 18.00 15.18
C ASN A 229 -13.58 17.38 16.27
N ARG A 230 -12.28 17.71 16.24
CA ARG A 230 -11.31 17.10 17.15
C ARG A 230 -11.32 17.71 18.56
N GLU A 231 -11.80 18.95 18.71
CA GLU A 231 -12.00 19.58 20.02
C GLU A 231 -13.31 19.12 20.69
N ASN A 232 -14.30 18.73 19.88
CA ASN A 232 -15.57 18.20 20.31
C ASN A 232 -15.99 16.98 19.47
N SER A 233 -15.55 15.80 19.90
CA SER A 233 -15.77 14.53 19.20
C SER A 233 -17.24 14.12 19.06
N ASP A 234 -18.16 14.77 19.77
CA ASP A 234 -19.60 14.54 19.62
C ASP A 234 -20.18 15.26 18.38
N GLN A 235 -19.45 16.23 17.82
CA GLN A 235 -19.85 16.92 16.60
C GLN A 235 -19.39 16.15 15.36
N ILE A 236 -20.30 15.31 14.85
CA ILE A 236 -20.08 14.48 13.66
C ILE A 236 -21.02 14.94 12.53
N ARG A 237 -20.44 15.31 11.38
CA ARG A 237 -21.18 15.57 10.14
C ARG A 237 -21.03 14.38 9.21
N HIS A 238 -22.14 13.73 8.86
CA HIS A 238 -22.17 12.63 7.90
C HIS A 238 -22.64 13.11 6.52
N THR A 239 -21.98 12.63 5.46
CA THR A 239 -22.35 12.85 4.06
C THR A 239 -22.34 11.49 3.33
N PRO A 240 -23.50 10.98 2.90
CA PRO A 240 -23.56 9.73 2.14
C PRO A 240 -23.16 9.95 0.67
N PRO A 241 -22.79 8.88 -0.06
CA PRO A 241 -22.57 8.95 -1.51
C PRO A 241 -23.86 9.26 -2.27
N GLN A 242 -23.74 9.75 -3.51
CA GLN A 242 -24.90 10.06 -4.35
C GLN A 242 -25.71 8.80 -4.72
N SER A 243 -25.05 7.64 -4.83
CA SER A 243 -25.70 6.35 -5.05
C SER A 243 -24.86 5.19 -4.51
N ARG A 244 -25.49 4.30 -3.72
CA ARG A 244 -24.89 3.07 -3.18
C ARG A 244 -25.18 1.81 -4.00
N GLU A 245 -25.95 1.88 -5.09
CA GLU A 245 -26.56 0.69 -5.73
C GLU A 245 -25.58 -0.32 -6.36
N PHE A 246 -24.26 -0.04 -6.40
CA PHE A 246 -23.27 -0.83 -7.13
C PHE A 246 -21.89 -0.93 -6.43
N GLN A 247 -21.82 -0.97 -5.11
CA GLN A 247 -20.59 -0.54 -4.44
C GLN A 247 -20.14 -1.41 -3.27
N PHE A 248 -19.76 -2.66 -3.55
CA PHE A 248 -18.74 -3.31 -2.72
C PHE A 248 -17.86 -4.27 -3.53
N ILE A 249 -16.60 -4.38 -3.09
CA ILE A 249 -15.62 -5.31 -3.65
C ILE A 249 -15.52 -6.53 -2.74
N ARG A 250 -15.73 -7.72 -3.32
CA ARG A 250 -15.61 -9.01 -2.64
C ARG A 250 -14.44 -9.80 -3.20
N ALA A 251 -13.70 -10.47 -2.31
CA ALA A 251 -12.73 -11.49 -2.68
C ALA A 251 -13.42 -12.76 -3.19
N LEU A 252 -13.03 -13.22 -4.37
CA LEU A 252 -13.43 -14.53 -4.90
C LEU A 252 -12.39 -15.60 -4.53
N HIS A 253 -12.56 -16.83 -5.05
CA HIS A 253 -11.51 -17.85 -4.96
C HIS A 253 -10.18 -17.38 -5.57
N SER A 254 -10.24 -16.55 -6.61
CA SER A 254 -9.11 -15.78 -7.13
C SER A 254 -9.59 -14.42 -7.64
N GLY A 255 -8.84 -13.36 -7.33
CA GLY A 255 -9.16 -11.99 -7.77
C GLY A 255 -10.38 -11.37 -7.08
N LEU A 256 -10.83 -10.24 -7.63
CA LEU A 256 -11.86 -9.40 -7.02
C LEU A 256 -13.10 -9.32 -7.90
N LYS A 257 -14.26 -9.13 -7.27
CA LYS A 257 -15.52 -8.89 -7.98
C LYS A 257 -16.29 -7.74 -7.35
N ARG A 258 -16.78 -6.86 -8.21
CA ARG A 258 -17.77 -5.83 -7.86
C ARG A 258 -19.16 -6.43 -7.89
N GLU A 259 -19.90 -6.26 -6.80
CA GLU A 259 -21.28 -6.76 -6.68
C GLU A 259 -22.24 -5.64 -6.28
N LYS A 260 -23.54 -5.87 -6.54
CA LYS A 260 -24.59 -4.97 -6.08
C LYS A 260 -24.82 -5.21 -4.59
N LEU A 261 -24.97 -4.11 -3.85
CA LEU A 261 -25.42 -4.21 -2.46
C LEU A 261 -26.86 -4.73 -2.41
N GLU A 262 -27.13 -5.52 -1.38
CA GLU A 262 -28.50 -5.90 -1.01
C GLU A 262 -29.31 -4.65 -0.70
N LYS A 263 -30.61 -4.65 -1.01
CA LYS A 263 -31.47 -3.47 -0.91
C LYS A 263 -31.50 -2.88 0.50
N GLU A 264 -31.38 -3.76 1.49
CA GLU A 264 -31.33 -3.45 2.91
C GLU A 264 -30.08 -2.65 3.28
N LYS A 265 -28.93 -2.91 2.63
CA LYS A 265 -27.67 -2.20 2.88
C LYS A 265 -27.57 -0.87 2.14
N VAL A 266 -28.30 -0.67 1.04
CA VAL A 266 -28.28 0.60 0.27
C VAL A 266 -28.70 1.80 1.12
N ALA A 267 -29.65 1.62 2.04
CA ALA A 267 -30.17 2.68 2.89
C ALA A 267 -29.38 2.90 4.19
N VAL A 268 -28.43 2.03 4.51
CA VAL A 268 -27.72 2.01 5.80
C VAL A 268 -26.25 2.36 5.58
N PRO A 269 -25.63 3.20 6.43
CA PRO A 269 -24.19 3.44 6.36
C PRO A 269 -23.37 2.18 6.69
N PRO A 270 -22.15 2.04 6.15
CA PRO A 270 -21.28 0.88 6.38
C PRO A 270 -20.70 0.81 7.80
N LEU A 271 -20.91 1.84 8.62
CA LEU A 271 -20.45 1.90 10.01
C LEU A 271 -21.59 2.24 10.97
N THR A 272 -21.54 1.62 12.14
CA THR A 272 -22.34 1.98 13.31
C THR A 272 -21.68 3.13 14.07
N ASP A 273 -22.46 3.85 14.90
CA ASP A 273 -21.93 4.92 15.76
C ASP A 273 -20.79 4.45 16.68
N ARG A 274 -20.83 3.19 17.13
CA ARG A 274 -19.75 2.57 17.90
C ARG A 274 -18.48 2.45 17.06
N GLN A 275 -18.59 1.88 15.86
CA GLN A 275 -17.43 1.69 14.96
C GLN A 275 -16.84 3.03 14.51
N ILE A 276 -17.65 4.07 14.31
CA ILE A 276 -17.16 5.42 13.99
C ILE A 276 -16.24 5.94 15.10
N LYS A 277 -16.63 5.76 16.37
CA LYS A 277 -15.81 6.16 17.53
C LYS A 277 -14.53 5.33 17.62
N GLU A 278 -14.61 4.02 17.42
CA GLU A 278 -13.44 3.14 17.47
C GLU A 278 -12.42 3.46 16.36
N VAL A 279 -12.89 3.77 15.15
CA VAL A 279 -12.02 4.23 14.05
C VAL A 279 -11.42 5.61 14.35
N ALA A 280 -12.18 6.51 14.97
CA ALA A 280 -11.65 7.81 15.40
C ALA A 280 -10.56 7.66 16.48
N ASP A 281 -10.79 6.81 17.47
CA ASP A 281 -9.81 6.50 18.53
C ASP A 281 -8.55 5.83 17.96
N LEU A 282 -8.70 4.96 16.96
CA LEU A 282 -7.58 4.40 16.21
C LEU A 282 -6.75 5.51 15.54
N GLY A 283 -7.39 6.44 14.84
CA GLY A 283 -6.72 7.57 14.20
C GLY A 283 -5.95 8.46 15.18
N ILE A 284 -6.52 8.75 16.36
CA ILE A 284 -5.85 9.52 17.43
C ILE A 284 -4.68 8.73 18.01
N SER A 285 -4.86 7.44 18.26
CA SER A 285 -3.82 6.58 18.82
C SER A 285 -2.60 6.48 17.90
N LEU A 286 -2.83 6.35 16.59
CA LEU A 286 -1.76 6.32 15.59
C LEU A 286 -1.07 7.68 15.42
N GLU A 287 -1.81 8.79 15.51
CA GLU A 287 -1.21 10.12 15.51
C GLU A 287 -0.26 10.30 16.70
N ASN A 288 -0.63 9.82 17.88
CA ASN A 288 0.22 9.88 19.08
C ASN A 288 1.43 8.93 18.96
N GLU A 289 1.25 7.74 18.40
CA GLU A 289 2.32 6.75 18.22
C GLU A 289 3.41 7.28 17.27
N PHE A 290 3.02 7.94 16.17
CA PHE A 290 3.94 8.45 15.16
C PHE A 290 4.33 9.93 15.36
N ASP A 291 3.76 10.63 16.35
CA ASP A 291 3.91 12.08 16.58
C ASP A 291 3.64 12.93 15.31
N ALA A 292 2.71 12.47 14.47
CA ALA A 292 2.39 13.09 13.19
C ALA A 292 0.99 12.71 12.73
N ALA A 293 0.33 13.61 12.00
CA ALA A 293 -0.96 13.32 11.38
C ALA A 293 -0.86 12.08 10.47
N GLN A 294 -1.80 11.16 10.60
CA GLN A 294 -1.80 9.89 9.87
C GLN A 294 -2.97 9.79 8.90
N ASP A 295 -2.69 9.15 7.76
CA ASP A 295 -3.64 8.58 6.81
C ASP A 295 -3.58 7.06 6.98
N VAL A 296 -4.71 6.49 7.38
CA VAL A 296 -4.80 5.13 7.92
C VAL A 296 -5.83 4.33 7.15
N GLU A 297 -5.42 3.21 6.59
CA GLU A 297 -6.32 2.23 5.98
C GLU A 297 -6.71 1.18 7.01
N TRP A 298 -8.01 0.86 7.08
CA TRP A 298 -8.55 -0.10 8.04
C TRP A 298 -9.68 -0.93 7.44
N THR A 299 -9.98 -2.06 8.08
CA THR A 299 -11.12 -2.91 7.75
C THR A 299 -11.80 -3.43 9.02
N VAL A 300 -13.11 -3.60 8.97
CA VAL A 300 -13.91 -4.17 10.06
C VAL A 300 -14.32 -5.57 9.66
N ALA A 301 -13.87 -6.57 10.41
CA ALA A 301 -14.32 -7.96 10.27
C ALA A 301 -15.03 -8.39 11.56
N GLY A 302 -16.35 -8.59 11.48
CA GLY A 302 -17.19 -8.79 12.65
C GLY A 302 -17.14 -7.57 13.58
N ASP A 303 -16.72 -7.78 14.84
CA ASP A 303 -16.61 -6.71 15.84
C ASP A 303 -15.19 -6.12 15.97
N SER A 304 -14.23 -6.59 15.17
CA SER A 304 -12.83 -6.18 15.26
C SER A 304 -12.42 -5.25 14.12
N ILE A 305 -11.69 -4.18 14.46
CA ILE A 305 -11.02 -3.31 13.49
C ILE A 305 -9.59 -3.81 13.29
N TYR A 306 -9.21 -3.98 12.04
CA TYR A 306 -7.86 -4.32 11.63
C TYR A 306 -7.23 -3.14 10.90
N LEU A 307 -6.02 -2.78 11.33
CA LEU A 307 -5.18 -1.76 10.72
C LEU A 307 -4.42 -2.39 9.53
N LEU A 308 -4.71 -1.89 8.33
CA LEU A 308 -4.12 -2.40 7.09
C LEU A 308 -2.85 -1.66 6.70
N GLN A 309 -2.82 -0.34 6.92
CA GLN A 309 -1.68 0.54 6.63
C GLN A 309 -1.80 1.86 7.40
N SER A 310 -0.67 2.49 7.72
CA SER A 310 -0.61 3.88 8.22
C SER A 310 0.53 4.61 7.51
N ARG A 311 0.31 5.86 7.15
CA ARG A 311 1.33 6.76 6.58
C ARG A 311 1.13 8.20 7.05
N PRO A 312 2.19 9.02 7.11
CA PRO A 312 2.04 10.42 7.48
C PRO A 312 1.24 11.20 6.41
N VAL A 313 0.39 12.13 6.86
CA VAL A 313 -0.31 13.08 5.97
C VAL A 313 0.67 14.13 5.49
N THR A 314 1.21 13.95 4.29
CA THR A 314 2.01 14.96 3.61
C THR A 314 1.08 15.93 2.87
N ALA A 315 0.62 16.98 3.54
CA ALA A 315 -0.13 18.03 2.86
C ALA A 315 0.76 18.64 1.76
N LYS A 316 0.22 18.78 0.53
CA LYS A 316 0.81 19.70 -0.45
C LYS A 316 0.74 21.10 0.17
N THR A 317 1.84 21.62 0.66
CA THR A 317 1.95 23.06 0.88
C THR A 317 1.73 23.73 -0.46
N ASP A 318 0.68 24.55 -0.55
CA ASP A 318 0.23 25.22 -1.76
C ASP A 318 1.39 25.71 -2.63
N GLY A 319 1.48 25.13 -3.83
CA GLY A 319 2.26 25.70 -4.91
C GLY A 319 1.62 27.03 -5.27
N SER A 320 2.31 28.11 -4.93
CA SER A 320 1.94 29.48 -5.28
C SER A 320 1.51 29.58 -6.75
N ASP A 321 0.28 30.05 -6.91
CA ASP A 321 -0.29 30.69 -8.08
C ASP A 321 0.76 31.44 -8.92
N LYS A 322 1.21 30.81 -10.01
CA LYS A 322 1.83 31.46 -11.17
C LYS A 322 1.44 30.74 -12.44
N ASP A 323 0.14 30.69 -12.70
CA ASP A 323 -0.33 30.54 -14.07
C ASP A 323 -0.30 31.93 -14.73
N LYS A 324 0.87 32.25 -15.31
CA LYS A 324 1.01 33.28 -16.34
C LYS A 324 1.95 32.74 -17.39
N ARG A 325 1.38 32.15 -18.45
CA ARG A 325 1.81 32.38 -19.84
C ARG A 325 0.73 31.98 -20.83
#